data_AF-A0A544QRS1-F1
#
_entry.id   AF-A0A544QRS1-F1
#
_cell.length_a   1.000
_cell.length_b   1.000
_cell.length_c   1.000
_cell.angle_alpha   90.00
_cell.angle_beta   90.00
_cell.angle_gamma   90.00
#
_symmetry.space_group_name_H-M   'P 1'
#
loop_
_entity.id
_entity.type
_entity.pdbx_description
1 polymer ?
#
loop_
_entity_poly.entity_id
_entity_poly.type
_entity_poly.pdbx_seq_one_letter_code
_entity_poly.pdbx_strand_id
1 'polypeptide(L)'
;MSAWRCGIDGCETQTETVEELIHHQTTEHTKHECQVCGTIVPDGYFAIRHAFEEHTRAEFVRAYDADSEAVRRREELKEQIEAEADLESVVAELDAVN
;
A
#
# COMPACT_ATOMS: atom_id res chain seq x y z
N MET A 1 -10.53 18.16 -6.12
CA MET A 1 -9.87 16.89 -5.77
C MET A 1 -9.62 16.93 -4.28
N SER A 2 -9.99 15.88 -3.55
CA SER A 2 -9.71 15.75 -2.13
C SER A 2 -8.26 15.33 -1.96
N ALA A 3 -7.51 15.99 -1.08
CA ALA A 3 -6.13 15.61 -0.80
C ALA A 3 -6.07 14.21 -0.17
N TRP A 4 -5.11 13.41 -0.61
CA TRP A 4 -4.81 12.10 -0.06
C TRP A 4 -3.81 12.25 1.09
N ARG A 5 -3.97 11.49 2.18
CA ARG A 5 -3.06 11.51 3.33
C ARG A 5 -2.37 10.16 3.50
N CYS A 6 -1.06 10.19 3.74
CA CYS A 6 -0.29 9.00 4.06
C CYS A 6 -0.76 8.36 5.38
N GLY A 7 -0.95 7.04 5.34
CA GLY A 7 -1.43 6.24 6.47
C GLY A 7 -0.34 5.48 7.24
N ILE A 8 0.93 5.61 6.84
CA ILE A 8 2.06 4.87 7.42
C ILE A 8 2.55 5.60 8.67
N ASP A 9 2.57 4.92 9.82
CA ASP A 9 3.20 5.33 11.10
C ASP A 9 3.04 6.81 11.50
N GLY A 10 1.85 7.38 11.29
CA GLY A 10 1.56 8.76 11.66
C GLY A 10 2.17 9.81 10.73
N CYS A 11 2.65 9.41 9.55
CA CYS A 11 3.06 10.32 8.49
C CYS A 11 1.96 11.34 8.19
N GLU A 12 2.34 12.61 8.13
CA GLU A 12 1.40 13.73 7.91
C GLU A 12 1.43 14.25 6.47
N THR A 13 2.22 13.62 5.59
CA THR A 13 2.29 13.98 4.18
C THR A 13 0.92 13.88 3.54
N GLN A 14 0.57 14.93 2.81
CA GLN A 14 -0.61 15.00 1.97
C GLN A 14 -0.19 15.26 0.53
N THR A 15 -0.87 14.62 -0.40
CA THR A 15 -0.63 14.75 -1.84
C THR A 15 -1.93 15.13 -2.54
N GLU A 16 -1.80 15.70 -3.74
CA GLU A 16 -2.97 16.09 -4.53
C GLU A 16 -3.53 14.90 -5.31
N THR A 17 -2.67 13.96 -5.70
CA THR A 17 -3.04 12.73 -6.38
C THR A 17 -2.67 11.48 -5.60
N VAL A 18 -3.33 10.36 -5.94
CA VAL A 18 -3.03 9.06 -5.34
C VAL A 18 -1.70 8.49 -5.86
N GLU A 19 -1.30 8.82 -7.09
CA GLU A 19 -0.03 8.43 -7.69
C GLU A 19 1.14 9.05 -6.92
N GLU A 20 1.06 10.34 -6.62
CA GLU A 20 2.02 11.04 -5.76
C GLU A 20 2.10 10.39 -4.37
N LEU A 21 0.95 9.95 -3.83
CA LEU A 21 0.93 9.26 -2.55
C LEU A 21 1.67 7.92 -2.61
N ILE A 22 1.43 7.12 -3.64
CA ILE A 22 2.08 5.80 -3.81
C ILE A 22 3.58 6.00 -4.03
N HIS A 23 3.99 7.00 -4.81
CA HIS A 23 5.40 7.34 -4.98
C HIS A 23 6.04 7.71 -3.64
N HIS A 24 5.42 8.62 -2.87
CA HIS A 24 5.87 8.98 -1.54
C HIS A 24 6.02 7.76 -0.61
N GLN A 25 5.03 6.88 -0.57
CA GLN A 25 5.08 5.65 0.24
C GLN A 25 6.25 4.74 -0.17
N THR A 26 6.56 4.69 -1.47
CA THR A 26 7.60 3.81 -2.02
C THR A 26 9.01 4.32 -1.79
N THR A 27 9.22 5.63 -1.85
CA THR A 27 10.57 6.24 -1.79
C THR A 27 10.95 6.79 -0.43
N GLU A 28 9.98 7.25 0.37
CA GLU A 28 10.25 7.97 1.63
C GLU A 28 10.09 7.10 2.88
N HIS A 29 9.51 5.89 2.75
CA HIS A 29 9.30 4.98 3.89
C HIS A 29 10.21 3.76 3.83
N THR A 30 10.44 3.18 5.01
CA THR A 30 11.17 1.92 5.11
C THR A 30 10.33 0.82 4.48
N LYS A 31 10.96 -0.06 3.70
CA LYS A 31 10.27 -1.20 3.08
C LYS A 31 9.67 -2.12 4.15
N HIS A 32 8.51 -2.68 3.82
CA HIS A 32 7.77 -3.61 4.67
C HIS A 32 8.20 -5.06 4.42
N GLU A 33 8.44 -5.81 5.49
CA GLU A 33 8.62 -7.26 5.42
C GLU A 33 7.25 -7.95 5.59
N CYS A 34 6.81 -8.65 4.54
CA CYS A 34 5.56 -9.38 4.59
C CYS A 34 5.61 -10.48 5.65
N GLN A 35 4.80 -10.38 6.70
CA GLN A 35 4.79 -11.35 7.81
C GLN A 35 4.25 -12.74 7.40
N VAL A 36 3.68 -12.88 6.21
CA VAL A 36 3.21 -14.18 5.69
C VAL A 36 4.34 -14.97 5.03
N CYS A 37 5.20 -14.31 4.24
CA CYS A 37 6.20 -14.99 3.40
C CYS A 37 7.64 -14.45 3.49
N GLY A 38 7.88 -13.35 4.20
CA GLY A 38 9.20 -12.74 4.38
C GLY A 38 9.68 -11.86 3.21
N THR A 39 8.89 -11.69 2.15
CA THR A 39 9.26 -10.82 1.03
C THR A 39 9.31 -9.35 1.48
N ILE A 40 10.38 -8.65 1.10
CA ILE A 40 10.53 -7.21 1.31
C ILE A 40 9.86 -6.47 0.15
N VAL A 41 8.83 -5.69 0.45
CA VAL A 41 8.04 -4.90 -0.51
C VAL A 41 8.02 -3.43 -0.09
N PRO A 42 7.76 -2.47 -1.00
CA PRO A 42 7.48 -1.11 -0.57
C PRO A 42 6.28 -1.09 0.40
N ASP A 43 6.34 -0.21 1.40
CA ASP A 43 5.27 -0.05 2.39
C ASP A 43 4.05 0.67 1.78
N GLY A 44 2.98 0.82 2.55
CA GLY A 44 1.74 1.45 2.12
C GLY A 44 0.98 0.59 1.12
N TYR A 45 0.61 1.18 -0.02
CA TYR A 45 -0.24 0.53 -1.00
C TYR A 45 0.33 -0.79 -1.52
N PHE A 46 1.64 -0.85 -1.85
CA PHE A 46 2.24 -2.07 -2.39
C PHE A 46 2.28 -3.22 -1.36
N ALA A 47 2.48 -2.92 -0.08
CA ALA A 47 2.38 -3.91 0.99
C ALA A 47 0.95 -4.46 1.13
N ILE A 48 -0.06 -3.59 1.06
CA ILE A 48 -1.47 -3.99 1.07
C ILE A 48 -1.79 -4.86 -0.15
N ARG A 49 -1.43 -4.40 -1.37
CA ARG A 49 -1.70 -5.15 -2.60
C ARG A 49 -1.05 -6.54 -2.54
N HIS A 50 0.23 -6.62 -2.19
CA HIS A 50 0.93 -7.90 -2.03
C HIS A 50 0.19 -8.83 -1.06
N ALA A 51 -0.22 -8.32 0.11
CA ALA A 51 -0.90 -9.12 1.12
C ALA A 51 -2.23 -9.73 0.64
N PHE A 52 -2.98 -9.04 -0.23
CA PHE A 52 -4.32 -9.48 -0.66
C PHE A 52 -4.37 -10.08 -2.08
N GLU A 53 -3.29 -10.00 -2.85
CA GLU A 53 -3.17 -10.66 -4.15
C GLU A 53 -2.38 -11.97 -4.06
N GLU A 54 -1.34 -12.01 -3.22
CA GLU A 54 -0.45 -13.17 -3.12
C GLU A 54 -0.83 -14.12 -1.98
N HIS A 55 -1.64 -13.65 -1.02
CA HIS A 55 -2.04 -14.43 0.16
C HIS A 55 -3.54 -14.38 0.41
N THR A 56 -4.03 -15.37 1.14
CA THR A 56 -5.44 -15.42 1.56
C THR A 56 -5.69 -14.56 2.79
N ARG A 57 -6.94 -14.11 2.97
CA ARG A 57 -7.38 -13.42 4.20
C ARG A 57 -7.04 -14.20 5.48
N ALA A 58 -7.15 -15.53 5.43
CA ALA A 58 -6.85 -16.38 6.58
C ALA A 58 -5.35 -16.40 6.93
N GLU A 59 -4.47 -16.33 5.93
CA GLU A 59 -3.03 -16.19 6.15
C GLU A 59 -2.69 -14.81 6.69
N PHE A 60 -3.25 -13.75 6.12
CA PHE A 60 -3.08 -12.39 6.63
C PHE A 60 -3.51 -12.26 8.09
N VAL A 61 -4.71 -12.71 8.44
CA VAL A 61 -5.23 -12.68 9.82
C VAL A 61 -4.30 -13.39 10.80
N ARG A 62 -3.78 -14.57 10.42
CA ARG A 62 -2.88 -15.33 11.30
C ARG A 62 -1.50 -14.70 11.43
N ALA A 63 -0.95 -14.17 10.35
CA ALA A 63 0.40 -13.61 10.34
C ALA A 63 0.47 -12.24 11.04
N TYR A 64 -0.58 -11.42 10.89
CA TYR A 64 -0.63 -10.06 11.42
C TYR A 64 -1.48 -9.90 12.69
N ASP A 65 -2.01 -10.99 13.24
CA ASP A 65 -2.98 -10.98 14.35
C ASP A 65 -4.15 -10.00 14.08
N ALA A 66 -4.63 -9.98 12.84
CA ALA A 66 -5.57 -8.97 12.35
C ALA A 66 -7.02 -9.42 12.54
N ASP A 67 -7.91 -8.48 12.84
CA ASP A 67 -9.34 -8.74 12.89
C ASP A 67 -10.03 -8.53 11.53
N SER A 68 -11.33 -8.83 11.50
CA SER A 68 -12.12 -8.67 10.28
C SER A 68 -12.26 -7.22 9.81
N GLU A 69 -12.13 -6.24 10.71
CA GLU A 69 -12.21 -4.82 10.37
C GLU A 69 -10.91 -4.37 9.70
N ALA A 70 -9.77 -4.80 10.22
CA ALA A 70 -8.45 -4.58 9.67
C ALA A 70 -8.30 -5.15 8.25
N VAL A 71 -8.92 -6.29 7.98
CA VAL A 71 -9.02 -6.88 6.63
C VAL A 71 -9.88 -6.00 5.72
N ARG A 72 -11.14 -5.75 6.11
CA ARG A 72 -12.07 -4.96 5.28
C ARG A 72 -11.51 -3.59 4.92
N ARG A 73 -10.95 -2.88 5.91
CA ARG A 73 -10.36 -1.56 5.70
C ARG A 73 -9.25 -1.57 4.66
N ARG A 74 -8.39 -2.59 4.66
CA ARG A 74 -7.28 -2.69 3.71
C ARG A 74 -7.74 -3.07 2.31
N GLU A 75 -8.73 -3.95 2.19
CA GLU A 75 -9.35 -4.27 0.91
C GLU A 75 -10.06 -3.04 0.32
N GLU A 76 -10.84 -2.32 1.12
CA GLU A 76 -11.51 -1.08 0.68
C GLU A 76 -10.50 0.00 0.26
N LEU A 77 -9.41 0.18 1.00
CA LEU A 77 -8.33 1.10 0.62
C LEU A 77 -7.66 0.70 -0.69
N LYS A 78 -7.39 -0.61 -0.85
CA LYS A 78 -6.79 -1.14 -2.08
C LYS A 78 -7.70 -0.85 -3.29
N GLU A 79 -8.98 -1.18 -3.18
CA GLU A 79 -9.97 -0.96 -4.24
C GLU A 79 -10.16 0.52 -4.57
N GLN A 80 -10.19 1.40 -3.56
CA GLN A 80 -10.29 2.86 -3.77
C GLN A 80 -9.07 3.40 -4.51
N ILE A 81 -7.87 2.97 -4.12
CA ILE A 81 -6.63 3.37 -4.78
C ILE A 81 -6.61 2.84 -6.22
N GLU A 82 -6.94 1.57 -6.46
CA GLU A 82 -6.96 0.95 -7.79
C GLU A 82 -8.02 1.55 -8.72
N ALA A 83 -9.09 2.12 -8.17
CA ALA A 83 -10.12 2.78 -8.95
C ALA A 83 -9.71 4.19 -9.42
N GLU A 84 -8.79 4.85 -8.71
CA GLU A 84 -8.35 6.22 -9.00
C GLU A 84 -6.97 6.27 -9.66
N ALA A 85 -6.06 5.37 -9.28
CA ALA A 85 -4.65 5.41 -9.65
C ALA A 85 -4.36 4.82 -11.04
N ASP A 86 -3.57 5.54 -11.83
CA ASP A 86 -2.85 4.95 -12.95
C ASP A 86 -1.56 4.25 -12.47
N LEU A 87 -1.71 2.97 -12.08
CA LEU A 87 -0.59 2.18 -11.57
C LEU A 87 0.52 1.94 -12.60
N GLU A 88 0.19 1.94 -13.90
CA GLU A 88 1.18 1.78 -14.95
C GLU A 88 2.08 3.03 -15.00
N SER A 89 1.49 4.22 -14.89
CA SER A 89 2.24 5.48 -14.78
C SER A 89 3.14 5.50 -13.54
N VAL A 90 2.62 5.11 -12.38
CA VAL A 90 3.40 5.09 -11.12
C VAL A 90 4.62 4.18 -11.23
N VAL A 91 4.45 2.97 -11.78
CA VAL A 91 5.57 2.03 -11.95
C VAL A 91 6.61 2.59 -12.94
N ALA A 92 6.15 3.16 -14.06
CA ALA A 92 7.05 3.77 -15.04
C ALA A 92 7.88 4.92 -14.46
N GLU A 93 7.28 5.75 -13.60
CA GLU A 93 7.98 6.83 -12.90
C GLU A 93 9.01 6.30 -11.90
N LEU A 94 8.65 5.29 -11.10
CA LEU A 94 9.56 4.68 -10.12
C LEU A 94 10.78 4.01 -10.80
N ASP A 95 10.56 3.36 -11.95
CA ASP A 95 11.64 2.74 -12.73
C ASP A 95 12.57 3.77 -13.38
N ALA A 96 12.08 4.98 -13.68
CA ALA A 96 12.89 6.04 -14.29
C ALA A 96 13.86 6.72 -13.29
N VAL A 97 13.64 6.56 -11.98
CA VAL A 97 14.45 7.16 -10.91
C VAL A 97 15.56 6.21 -10.41
N ASN A 98 15.56 4.96 -10.88
CA ASN A 98 16.51 3.90 -10.50
C ASN A 98 17.60 3.68 -11.56
#